data_AF-A0A4V2BF39-F1
#
_entry.id   AF-A0A4V2BF39-F1
#
_cell.length_a   1.000
_cell.length_b   1.000
_cell.length_c   1.000
_cell.angle_alpha   90.00
_cell.angle_beta   90.00
_cell.angle_gamma   90.00
#
_symmetry.space_group_name_H-M   'P 1'
#
loop_
_entity.id
_entity.type
_entity.pdbx_description
1 polymer ?
#
loop_
_entity_poly.entity_id
_entity_poly.type
_entity_poly.pdbx_seq_one_letter_code
_entity_poly.pdbx_strand_id
1 'polypeptide(L)'
;MSKTEGMQIYNVVDREPAPRDEVVAWVAGALGMDVARYPRDESKAEPRSNKRVLSTKLQERGYSYIYPSYREGYAPLLATI
;
A
#
# COMPACT_ATOMS: atom_id res chain seq x y z
N MET A 1 22.58 32.86 -1.52
CA MET A 1 22.15 32.43 -2.87
C MET A 1 20.86 31.65 -2.73
N SER A 2 19.73 32.26 -3.05
CA SER A 2 18.41 31.61 -3.03
C SER A 2 18.38 30.56 -4.15
N LYS A 3 18.22 29.29 -3.79
CA LYS A 3 18.09 28.20 -4.75
C LYS A 3 16.66 28.25 -5.28
N THR A 4 16.49 28.64 -6.54
CA THR A 4 15.20 28.62 -7.26
C THR A 4 14.50 27.29 -7.02
N GLU A 5 13.29 27.31 -6.46
CA GLU A 5 12.48 26.11 -6.26
C GLU A 5 12.10 25.53 -7.63
N GLY A 6 12.89 24.56 -8.09
CA GLY A 6 12.57 23.77 -9.28
C GLY A 6 11.34 22.88 -9.06
N MET A 7 10.85 22.29 -10.16
CA MET A 7 9.74 21.32 -10.19
C MET A 7 9.89 20.26 -9.07
N GLN A 8 8.86 20.13 -8.23
CA GLN A 8 8.84 19.18 -7.13
C GLN A 8 8.02 17.94 -7.50
N ILE A 9 8.66 16.76 -7.47
CA ILE A 9 7.99 15.46 -7.63
C ILE A 9 7.74 14.86 -6.25
N TYR A 10 6.56 14.27 -6.03
CA TYR A 10 6.17 13.61 -4.79
C TYR A 10 5.63 12.21 -5.06
N ASN A 11 5.99 11.24 -4.21
CA ASN A 11 5.38 9.91 -4.22
C ASN A 11 4.11 9.94 -3.37
N VAL A 12 2.99 9.51 -3.95
CA VAL A 12 1.70 9.38 -3.26
C VAL A 12 1.42 7.90 -3.07
N VAL A 13 1.90 7.39 -1.95
CA VAL A 13 1.67 6.02 -1.45
C VAL A 13 1.34 6.11 0.03
N ASP A 14 0.66 5.09 0.55
CA ASP A 14 0.44 4.94 1.99
C ASP A 14 1.77 4.79 2.76
N ARG A 15 1.69 4.56 4.07
CA ARG A 15 2.87 4.49 4.93
C ARG A 15 3.34 3.04 5.19
N GLU A 16 2.63 2.04 4.68
CA GLU A 16 2.88 0.64 5.01
C GLU A 16 3.07 -0.22 3.75
N PRO A 17 4.32 -0.31 3.23
CA PRO A 17 4.62 -1.22 2.14
C PRO A 17 4.42 -2.67 2.57
N ALA A 18 3.41 -3.34 2.00
CA ALA A 18 3.05 -4.71 2.30
C ALA A 18 3.29 -5.64 1.09
N PRO A 19 3.72 -6.91 1.30
CA PRO A 19 3.66 -7.94 0.28
C PRO A 19 2.22 -8.17 -0.17
N ARG A 20 2.03 -8.50 -1.44
CA ARG A 20 0.69 -8.78 -1.99
C ARG A 20 -0.05 -9.85 -1.19
N ASP A 21 0.64 -10.93 -0.81
CA ASP A 21 0.01 -12.07 -0.15
C ASP A 21 -0.45 -11.74 1.27
N GLU A 22 0.23 -10.79 1.93
CA GLU A 22 -0.21 -10.29 3.24
C GLU A 22 -1.54 -9.53 3.10
N VAL A 23 -1.64 -8.65 2.11
CA VAL A 23 -2.87 -7.89 1.83
C VAL A 23 -4.02 -8.85 1.48
N VAL A 24 -3.77 -9.83 0.61
CA VAL A 24 -4.78 -10.83 0.22
C VAL A 24 -5.23 -11.65 1.43
N ALA A 25 -4.29 -12.14 2.25
CA ALA A 25 -4.60 -12.91 3.45
C ALA A 25 -5.44 -12.10 4.44
N TRP A 26 -5.09 -10.83 4.64
CA TRP A 26 -5.85 -9.95 5.53
C TRP A 26 -7.28 -9.71 5.01
N VAL A 27 -7.46 -9.43 3.72
CA VAL A 27 -8.80 -9.23 3.12
C VAL A 27 -9.62 -10.52 3.19
N ALA A 28 -9.04 -11.68 2.87
CA ALA A 28 -9.72 -12.96 2.98
C ALA A 28 -10.17 -13.25 4.42
N GLY A 29 -9.29 -13.01 5.40
CA GLY A 29 -9.62 -13.15 6.82
C GLY A 29 -10.75 -12.22 7.26
N ALA A 30 -10.73 -10.96 6.82
CA ALA A 30 -11.79 -9.99 7.10
C ALA A 30 -13.16 -10.40 6.52
N LEU A 31 -13.18 -11.17 5.43
CA LEU A 31 -14.39 -11.72 4.81
C LEU A 31 -14.78 -13.12 5.33
N GLY A 32 -14.05 -13.67 6.31
CA GLY A 32 -14.28 -15.05 6.80
C GLY A 32 -13.97 -16.13 5.76
N MET A 33 -13.16 -15.81 4.75
CA MET A 33 -12.77 -16.71 3.68
C MET A 33 -11.48 -17.45 4.03
N ASP A 34 -11.38 -18.70 3.58
CA ASP A 34 -10.17 -19.49 3.72
C ASP A 34 -9.12 -19.04 2.68
N VAL A 35 -8.02 -18.45 3.15
CA VAL A 35 -6.90 -17.99 2.32
C VAL A 35 -6.23 -19.14 1.56
N ALA A 36 -6.31 -20.38 2.06
CA ALA A 36 -5.76 -21.56 1.38
C ALA A 36 -6.43 -21.83 0.03
N ARG A 37 -7.62 -21.27 -0.22
CA ARG A 37 -8.30 -21.32 -1.52
C ARG A 37 -7.70 -20.37 -2.57
N TYR A 38 -6.80 -19.48 -2.16
CA TYR A 38 -6.15 -18.48 -3.01
C TYR A 38 -4.62 -18.60 -2.96
N PRO A 39 -4.05 -19.78 -3.29
CA PRO A 39 -2.62 -19.98 -3.23
C PRO A 39 -1.91 -19.05 -4.21
N ARG A 40 -0.75 -18.54 -3.77
CA ARG A 40 0.16 -17.81 -4.64
C ARG A 40 0.64 -18.75 -5.75
N ASP A 41 0.61 -18.26 -6.99
CA ASP A 41 1.18 -18.99 -8.12
C ASP A 41 2.71 -18.90 -8.08
N GLU A 42 3.36 -19.89 -7.47
CA GLU A 42 4.82 -19.96 -7.31
C GLU A 42 5.56 -20.15 -8.63
N SER A 43 4.86 -20.59 -9.70
CA SER A 43 5.45 -20.70 -11.04
C SER A 43 5.73 -19.34 -11.68
N LYS A 44 5.07 -18.29 -11.18
CA LYS A 44 5.34 -16.90 -11.57
C LYS A 44 6.46 -16.35 -10.71
N ALA A 45 7.59 -16.04 -11.35
CA ALA A 45 8.64 -15.26 -10.74
C ALA A 45 8.06 -13.95 -10.19
N GLU A 46 8.53 -13.53 -9.01
CA GLU A 46 8.25 -12.20 -8.47
C GLU A 46 8.51 -11.15 -9.56
N PRO A 47 7.55 -10.26 -9.84
CA PRO A 47 7.77 -9.20 -10.80
C PRO A 47 9.03 -8.42 -10.39
N ARG A 48 10.02 -8.36 -11.29
CA ARG A 48 11.27 -7.60 -11.05
C ARG A 48 11.02 -6.10 -10.82
N SER A 49 9.78 -5.64 -11.00
CA SER A 49 9.31 -4.28 -10.85
C SER A 49 8.63 -3.98 -9.51
N ASN A 50 8.63 -4.91 -8.54
CA ASN A 50 8.20 -4.62 -7.18
C ASN A 50 9.20 -3.68 -6.48
N LYS A 51 8.66 -2.69 -5.77
CA LYS A 51 9.42 -1.61 -5.14
C LYS A 51 8.76 -1.19 -3.84
N ARG A 52 9.58 -0.87 -2.84
CA ARG A 52 9.15 -0.15 -1.63
C ARG A 52 9.34 1.33 -1.92
N VAL A 53 8.26 2.10 -1.92
CA VAL A 53 8.27 3.54 -2.24
C VAL A 53 8.08 4.32 -0.96
N LEU A 54 8.95 5.29 -0.72
CA LEU A 54 8.83 6.20 0.42
C LEU A 54 8.03 7.45 0.03
N SER A 55 7.13 7.86 0.90
CA SER A 55 6.35 9.11 0.81
C SER A 55 6.91 10.22 1.70
N THR A 56 8.18 10.14 2.13
CA THR A 56 8.83 11.08 3.07
C THR A 56 8.67 12.53 2.64
N LYS A 57 8.89 12.84 1.36
CA LYS A 57 8.76 14.20 0.85
C LYS A 57 7.33 14.76 0.95
N LEU A 58 6.32 13.89 0.84
CA LEU A 58 4.91 14.27 1.03
C LEU A 58 4.62 14.49 2.53
N GLN A 59 5.18 13.65 3.40
CA GLN A 59 5.07 13.77 4.87
C GLN A 59 5.70 15.06 5.40
N GLU A 60 6.89 15.42 4.91
CA GLU A 60 7.60 16.65 5.27
C GLU A 60 6.82 17.94 4.91
N ARG A 61 5.85 17.84 3.98
CA ARG A 61 4.93 18.93 3.64
C ARG A 61 3.71 19.01 4.55
N GLY A 62 3.60 18.13 5.55
CA GLY A 62 2.48 18.10 6.49
C GLY A 62 1.23 17.39 5.98
N TYR A 63 1.35 16.56 4.93
CA TYR A 63 0.22 15.80 4.43
C TYR A 63 -0.30 14.82 5.49
N SER A 64 -1.62 14.87 5.74
CA SER A 64 -2.31 14.00 6.69
C SER A 64 -3.03 12.87 5.94
N TYR A 65 -2.70 11.63 6.27
CA TYR A 65 -3.27 10.44 5.65
C TYR A 65 -4.61 10.10 6.28
N ILE A 66 -5.65 9.98 5.46
CA ILE A 66 -6.95 9.45 5.90
C ILE A 66 -6.84 7.93 6.13
N TYR A 67 -6.10 7.25 5.25
CA TYR A 67 -5.83 5.81 5.32
C TYR A 67 -4.30 5.60 5.29
N PRO A 68 -3.65 5.44 6.46
CA PRO A 68 -2.19 5.32 6.53
C PRO A 68 -1.66 3.94 6.12
N SER A 69 -2.50 2.91 6.09
CA SER A 69 -2.18 1.60 5.49
C SER A 69 -3.35 1.05 4.66
N TYR A 70 -3.08 -0.06 3.99
CA TYR A 70 -4.11 -0.84 3.30
C TYR A 70 -5.24 -1.29 4.23
N ARG A 71 -4.97 -1.55 5.53
CA ARG A 71 -5.97 -2.03 6.48
C ARG A 71 -7.04 -0.99 6.75
N GLU A 72 -6.64 0.24 7.08
CA GLU A 72 -7.60 1.33 7.30
C GLU A 72 -8.34 1.69 6.01
N GLY A 73 -7.70 1.52 4.83
CA GLY A 73 -8.34 1.76 3.54
C GLY A 73 -9.40 0.72 3.17
N TYR A 74 -9.11 -0.57 3.38
CA TYR A 74 -10.03 -1.65 3.04
C TYR A 74 -11.11 -1.89 4.09
N ALA A 75 -10.82 -1.71 5.39
CA ALA A 75 -11.78 -1.97 6.46
C ALA A 75 -13.17 -1.33 6.24
N PRO A 76 -13.31 -0.04 5.90
CA PRO A 76 -14.62 0.56 5.65
C PRO A 76 -15.31 0.02 4.40
N LEU A 77 -14.55 -0.40 3.38
CA LEU A 77 -15.12 -0.99 2.16
C LEU A 77 -15.69 -2.37 2.46
N LEU A 78 -14.95 -3.20 3.20
CA LEU A 78 -15.37 -4.55 3.55
C LEU A 78 -16.57 -4.57 4.50
N ALA A 79 -16.75 -3.55 5.34
CA ALA A 79 -17.91 -3.41 6.21
C ALA A 79 -19.23 -3.13 5.46
N THR A 80 -19.19 -2.88 4.15
CA THR A 80 -20.36 -2.59 3.31
C THR A 80 -20.79 -3.75 2.41
N ILE A 81 -20.07 -4.87 2.48
CA ILE A 81 -20.31 -6.09 1.68
C ILE A 81 -21.01 -7.12 2.56
#